data_AF-A0AAW9AW68-F1
#
_entry.id   AF-A0AAW9AW68-F1
#
_cell.length_a   1.000
_cell.length_b   1.000
_cell.length_c   1.000
_cell.angle_alpha   90.00
_cell.angle_beta   90.00
_cell.angle_gamma   90.00
#
_symmetry.space_group_name_H-M   'P 1'
#
loop_
_entity.id
_entity.type
_entity.pdbx_description
1 polymer ?
#
loop_
_entity_poly.entity_id
_entity_poly.type
_entity_poly.pdbx_seq_one_letter_code
_entity_poly.pdbx_strand_id
1 'polypeptide(L)' 'MNNSHLRIATASISCFMNDGTLDLKELSYLLSIALEDGEVNEEEARVLSNVFKRVKQHECGVEVWAKIQEVKEKYNIK' A
#
# COMPACT_ATOMS: atom_id res chain seq x y z
N MET A 1 -20.65 2.26 5.61
CA MET A 1 -19.37 2.85 6.04
C MET A 1 -18.32 1.76 5.93
N ASN A 2 -17.55 1.75 4.84
CA ASN A 2 -16.46 0.78 4.68
C ASN A 2 -15.29 1.20 5.58
N ASN A 3 -14.88 0.31 6.50
CA ASN A 3 -13.74 0.52 7.40
C ASN A 3 -12.42 0.01 6.77
N SER A 4 -12.37 -0.08 5.44
CA SER A 4 -11.24 -0.59 4.66
C SER A 4 -9.96 0.20 4.97
N HIS A 5 -10.03 1.52 5.13
CA HIS A 5 -8.88 2.35 5.51
C HIS A 5 -8.24 1.94 6.86
N LEU A 6 -9.03 1.51 7.86
CA LEU A 6 -8.50 1.00 9.14
C LEU A 6 -7.82 -0.35 8.95
N ARG A 7 -8.39 -1.22 8.08
CA ARG A 7 -7.81 -2.52 7.76
C ARG A 7 -6.50 -2.36 6.99
N ILE A 8 -6.43 -1.44 6.03
CA ILE A 8 -5.20 -1.09 5.32
C ILE A 8 -4.17 -0.54 6.29
N ALA A 9 -4.56 0.38 7.18
CA ALA A 9 -3.64 0.96 8.17
C ALA A 9 -3.08 -0.13 9.09
N THR A 10 -3.93 -1.03 9.58
CA THR A 10 -3.53 -2.16 10.43
C THR A 10 -2.59 -3.11 9.67
N ALA A 11 -2.95 -3.51 8.44
CA ALA A 11 -2.14 -4.37 7.60
C ALA A 11 -0.78 -3.73 7.28
N SER A 12 -0.75 -2.42 7.04
CA SER A 12 0.49 -1.68 6.77
C SER A 12 1.45 -1.71 7.94
N ILE A 13 0.95 -1.62 9.17
CA ILE A 13 1.78 -1.74 10.38
C ILE A 13 2.40 -3.14 10.44
N SER A 14 1.62 -4.17 10.12
CA SER A 14 2.13 -5.55 10.10
C SER A 14 3.20 -5.79 9.02
N CYS A 15 3.09 -5.17 7.85
CA CYS A 15 4.09 -5.28 6.79
C CYS A 15 5.45 -4.71 7.26
N PHE A 16 5.46 -3.50 7.80
CA PHE A 16 6.72 -2.89 8.30
C PHE A 16 7.20 -3.46 9.63
N MET A 17 6.41 -4.25 10.35
CA MET A 17 6.81 -4.83 11.63
C MET A 17 7.72 -6.07 11.49
N ASN A 18 7.66 -6.77 10.35
CA ASN A 18 8.29 -8.08 10.22
C ASN A 18 9.78 -7.97 9.87
N ASP A 19 10.10 -7.25 8.80
CA ASP A 19 11.49 -7.03 8.35
C ASP A 19 11.85 -5.55 8.15
N GLY A 20 10.93 -4.63 8.45
CA GLY A 20 11.11 -3.19 8.26
C GLY A 20 11.07 -2.74 6.79
N THR A 21 10.89 -3.66 5.86
CA THR A 21 10.78 -3.40 4.42
C THR A 21 9.37 -3.71 3.94
N LEU A 22 9.11 -3.44 2.65
CA LEU A 22 7.87 -3.85 2.02
C LEU A 22 8.22 -4.79 0.88
N ASP A 23 7.77 -6.03 0.98
CA ASP A 23 7.96 -7.02 -0.07
C ASP A 23 6.74 -7.09 -1.03
N LEU A 24 6.86 -7.86 -2.11
CA LEU A 24 5.81 -7.99 -3.12
C LEU A 24 4.55 -8.67 -2.55
N LYS A 25 4.69 -9.63 -1.64
CA LYS A 25 3.56 -10.34 -1.02
C LYS A 25 2.82 -9.42 -0.08
N GLU A 26 3.53 -8.66 0.74
CA GLU A 26 2.99 -7.67 1.66
C GLU A 26 2.27 -6.54 0.91
N LEU A 27 2.90 -5.99 -0.12
CA LEU A 27 2.27 -5.01 -1.00
C LEU A 27 1.02 -5.60 -1.66
N SER A 28 1.09 -6.82 -2.19
CA SER A 28 -0.07 -7.47 -2.83
C SER A 28 -1.21 -7.71 -1.85
N TYR A 29 -0.90 -8.10 -0.62
CA TYR A 29 -1.91 -8.26 0.44
C TYR A 29 -2.56 -6.92 0.79
N LEU A 30 -1.76 -5.88 0.97
CA LEU A 30 -2.23 -4.54 1.29
C LEU A 30 -3.14 -3.98 0.18
N LEU A 31 -2.75 -4.18 -1.09
CA LEU A 31 -3.57 -3.85 -2.25
C LEU A 31 -4.83 -4.70 -2.33
N SER A 32 -4.79 -5.99 -1.97
CA SER A 32 -5.98 -6.83 -1.99
C SER A 32 -7.07 -6.36 -1.03
N ILE A 33 -6.68 -5.77 0.12
CA ILE A 33 -7.60 -5.16 1.08
C ILE A 33 -8.11 -3.82 0.53
N ALA A 34 -7.22 -3.00 -0.04
CA ALA A 34 -7.56 -1.69 -0.59
C ALA A 34 -8.39 -1.75 -1.88
N LEU A 35 -8.43 -2.91 -2.54
CA LEU A 35 -9.15 -3.14 -3.79
C LEU A 35 -10.28 -4.14 -3.62
N GLU A 36 -10.59 -4.56 -2.40
CA GLU A 36 -11.62 -5.56 -2.10
C GLU A 36 -13.01 -5.09 -2.57
N ASP A 37 -13.27 -3.80 -2.45
CA ASP A 37 -14.49 -3.11 -2.87
C ASP A 37 -14.42 -2.52 -4.28
N GLY A 38 -13.28 -2.68 -4.97
CA GLY A 38 -13.10 -2.30 -6.38
C GLY A 38 -12.87 -0.80 -6.64
N GLU A 39 -12.96 0.05 -5.62
CA GLU A 39 -12.72 1.49 -5.70
C GLU A 39 -11.81 1.94 -4.56
N VAL A 40 -10.81 2.79 -4.85
CA VAL A 40 -9.97 3.40 -3.81
C VAL A 40 -10.51 4.79 -3.52
N ASN A 41 -11.09 4.98 -2.33
CA ASN A 41 -11.59 6.27 -1.87
C ASN A 41 -10.46 7.16 -1.30
N GLU A 42 -10.80 8.41 -0.94
CA GLU A 42 -9.82 9.38 -0.42
C GLU A 42 -9.11 8.92 0.86
N GLU A 43 -9.81 8.19 1.75
CA GLU A 43 -9.22 7.69 3.00
C GLU A 43 -8.21 6.57 2.72
N GLU A 44 -8.54 5.66 1.83
CA GLU A 44 -7.66 4.56 1.42
C GLU A 44 -6.45 5.07 0.65
N ALA A 45 -6.65 6.00 -0.28
CA ALA A 45 -5.58 6.68 -1.00
C ALA A 45 -4.62 7.40 -0.04
N ARG A 46 -5.16 8.02 1.03
CA ARG A 46 -4.33 8.66 2.07
C ARG A 46 -3.49 7.66 2.84
N VAL A 47 -4.07 6.51 3.23
CA VAL A 47 -3.33 5.45 3.92
C VAL A 47 -2.26 4.87 3.00
N LEU A 48 -2.59 4.55 1.75
CA LEU A 48 -1.65 4.05 0.73
C LEU A 48 -0.50 5.05 0.48
N SER A 49 -0.80 6.35 0.34
CA SER A 49 0.23 7.39 0.21
C SER A 49 1.20 7.39 1.39
N ASN A 50 0.70 7.24 2.62
CA ASN A 50 1.55 7.18 3.82
C ASN A 50 2.44 5.94 3.83
N VAL A 51 1.94 4.80 3.38
CA VAL A 51 2.72 3.56 3.21
C VAL A 51 3.82 3.78 2.17
N PHE A 52 3.46 4.25 0.98
CA PHE A 52 4.41 4.46 -0.12
C PHE A 52 5.48 5.51 0.21
N LYS A 53 5.17 6.51 1.04
CA LYS A 53 6.15 7.50 1.52
C LYS A 53 7.18 6.91 2.48
N ARG A 54 6.86 5.83 3.17
CA ARG A 54 7.79 5.13 4.07
C ARG A 54 8.72 4.18 3.31
N VAL A 55 8.28 3.66 2.17
CA VAL A 55 9.09 2.78 1.32
C VAL A 55 10.04 3.61 0.47
N LYS A 56 11.34 3.32 0.55
CA LYS A 56 12.32 3.90 -0.37
C LYS A 56 12.66 2.91 -1.47
N GLN A 57 12.96 3.42 -2.67
CA GLN A 57 13.35 2.61 -3.82
C GLN A 57 14.53 1.68 -3.55
N HIS A 58 15.47 2.05 -2.68
CA HIS A 58 16.64 1.22 -2.33
C HIS A 58 16.34 0.21 -1.20
N GLU A 59 15.23 0.36 -0.49
CA GLU A 59 14.79 -0.53 0.59
C GLU A 59 13.78 -1.58 0.11
N CYS A 60 13.32 -1.49 -1.14
CA CYS A 60 12.40 -2.45 -1.74
C CYS A 60 12.98 -2.99 -3.07
N GLY A 61 12.54 -4.19 -3.46
CA GLY A 61 12.92 -4.76 -4.75
C GLY A 61 12.38 -3.93 -5.93
N VAL A 62 13.04 -4.03 -7.09
CA VAL A 62 12.64 -3.31 -8.32
C VAL A 62 11.17 -3.59 -8.69
N GLU A 63 10.73 -4.84 -8.51
CA GLU A 63 9.34 -5.24 -8.77
C GLU A 63 8.34 -4.56 -7.82
N VAL A 64 8.68 -4.45 -6.54
CA VAL A 64 7.85 -3.77 -5.53
C VAL A 64 7.74 -2.28 -5.87
N TRP A 65 8.88 -1.66 -6.18
CA TRP A 65 8.91 -0.25 -6.56
C TRP A 65 8.07 0.02 -7.83
N ALA A 66 8.21 -0.81 -8.86
CA ALA A 66 7.42 -0.70 -10.08
C ALA A 66 5.92 -0.82 -9.78
N LYS A 67 5.53 -1.75 -8.91
CA LYS A 67 4.13 -1.94 -8.52
C LYS A 67 3.57 -0.75 -7.73
N ILE A 68 4.38 -0.16 -6.85
CA ILE A 68 4.00 1.08 -6.15
C ILE A 68 3.74 2.19 -7.16
N GLN A 69 4.63 2.41 -8.15
CA GLN A 69 4.42 3.43 -9.17
C GLN A 69 3.14 3.17 -9.99
N GLU A 70 2.92 1.93 -10.43
CA GLU A 70 1.70 1.54 -11.17
C GLU A 70 0.43 1.89 -10.40
N VAL A 71 0.39 1.59 -9.09
CA VAL A 71 -0.76 1.90 -8.24
C VAL A 71 -0.90 3.41 -8.04
N LYS A 72 0.21 4.13 -7.85
CA LYS A 72 0.18 5.60 -7.71
C LYS A 72 -0.38 6.27 -8.96
N GLU A 73 0.01 5.83 -10.14
CA GLU A 73 -0.53 6.33 -11.41
C GLU A 73 -2.00 5.95 -11.59
N LYS A 74 -2.35 4.68 -11.36
CA LYS A 74 -3.71 4.17 -11.56
C LYS A 74 -4.75 4.84 -10.67
N TYR A 75 -4.40 5.12 -9.42
CA TYR A 75 -5.31 5.71 -8.43
C TYR A 75 -5.00 7.19 -8.13
N ASN A 76 -4.13 7.81 -8.92
CA ASN A 76 -3.72 9.21 -8.78
C ASN A 76 -3.24 9.58 -7.35
N ILE A 77 -2.50 8.66 -6.72
CA ILE A 77 -1.98 8.79 -5.36
C ILE A 77 -0.67 9.58 -5.41
N LYS A 78 -0.62 10.69 -4.65
CA LYS A 78 0.55 11.57 -4.55
C LYS A 78 1.64 11.00 -3.64
#